data_AF-A0A7R9Y088-F1
#
_entry.id   AF-A0A7R9Y088-F1
#
_cell.length_a   1.000
_cell.length_b   1.000
_cell.length_c   1.000
_cell.angle_alpha   90.00
_cell.angle_beta   90.00
_cell.angle_gamma   90.00
#
_symmetry.space_group_name_H-M   'P 1'
#
loop_
_entity.id
_entity.type
_entity.pdbx_description
1 polymer ?
#
loop_
_entity_poly.entity_id
_entity_poly.type
_entity_poly.pdbx_seq_one_letter_code
_entity_poly.pdbx_strand_id
1 'polypeptide(L)'
;KVGITSGSRFMLTVALRAGGRSANATDVDDATRNRLYDLRTTQLATQVDLDALQGLSNGDVWIIAGNSDDVLKTAAKSSNIGVVVPSSGTTLYADAWCVPAAALDKPGGVSPLVDQWFDFTTQPARTNLRVGLRGGVSTYVFDGDRIDYGKARMDGPTGGFVAMSDRETPPPRAFVEKKNGGVDDDADGVVGALLGRLSGVVEEKMDRRRTARENKASGNELMKGGMPMDEVWARSEFLVPLSQRAKDQYNDIIRDWMRNSRVQDS
;
A
#
# COMPACT_ATOMS: atom_id res chain seq x y z
N LYS A 1 1.40 0.92 17.33
CA LYS A 1 1.29 -0.54 17.05
C LYS A 1 0.76 -0.77 15.64
N VAL A 2 1.08 -1.91 15.02
CA VAL A 2 0.73 -2.28 13.64
C VAL A 2 -0.28 -3.42 13.65
N GLY A 3 -1.37 -3.27 12.90
CA GLY A 3 -2.28 -4.36 12.57
C GLY A 3 -1.94 -4.94 11.20
N ILE A 4 -2.08 -6.24 11.03
CA ILE A 4 -1.98 -6.88 9.72
C ILE A 4 -3.33 -7.52 9.43
N THR A 5 -3.96 -7.08 8.34
CA THR A 5 -5.12 -7.78 7.79
C THR A 5 -4.63 -8.67 6.66
N SER A 6 -5.27 -9.84 6.49
CA SER A 6 -4.91 -10.97 5.64
C SER A 6 -3.82 -11.90 6.18
N GLY A 7 -3.87 -13.15 5.70
CA GLY A 7 -3.26 -14.33 6.33
C GLY A 7 -1.73 -14.35 6.44
N SER A 8 -1.21 -15.51 6.86
CA SER A 8 0.20 -15.69 7.25
C SER A 8 1.24 -15.19 6.24
N ARG A 9 0.94 -15.21 4.93
CA ARG A 9 1.81 -14.67 3.88
C ARG A 9 2.03 -13.15 4.00
N PHE A 10 1.03 -12.40 4.45
CA PHE A 10 1.08 -10.93 4.42
C PHE A 10 2.12 -10.37 5.39
N MET A 11 2.33 -11.02 6.54
CA MET A 11 3.41 -10.64 7.46
C MET A 11 4.80 -10.81 6.81
N LEU A 12 5.03 -11.92 6.09
CA LEU A 12 6.26 -12.12 5.32
C LEU A 12 6.41 -11.07 4.23
N THR A 13 5.33 -10.76 3.50
CA THR A 13 5.32 -9.71 2.48
C THR A 13 5.70 -8.35 3.06
N VAL A 14 5.11 -7.95 4.19
CA VAL A 14 5.44 -6.68 4.85
C VAL A 14 6.91 -6.64 5.28
N ALA A 15 7.45 -7.74 5.83
CA ALA A 15 8.84 -7.81 6.22
C ALA A 15 9.80 -7.72 5.03
N LEU A 16 9.53 -8.44 3.94
CA LEU A 16 10.31 -8.39 2.70
C LEU A 16 10.32 -6.97 2.11
N ARG A 17 9.14 -6.37 1.93
CA ARG A 17 8.99 -5.05 1.32
C ARG A 17 9.58 -3.95 2.20
N ALA A 18 9.49 -4.08 3.52
CA ALA A 18 10.17 -3.17 4.46
C ALA A 18 11.70 -3.23 4.33
N GLY A 19 12.26 -4.38 3.93
CA GLY A 19 13.67 -4.54 3.61
C GLY A 19 14.04 -4.20 2.15
N GLY A 20 13.12 -3.64 1.36
CA GLY A 20 13.34 -3.34 -0.06
C GLY A 20 13.41 -4.57 -0.97
N ARG A 21 12.99 -5.75 -0.48
CA ARG A 21 12.98 -6.99 -1.25
C ARG A 21 11.63 -7.19 -1.94
N SER A 22 11.65 -7.91 -3.06
CA SER A 22 10.42 -8.36 -3.72
C SER A 22 9.56 -9.18 -2.76
N ALA A 23 8.25 -8.97 -2.80
CA ALA A 23 7.28 -9.81 -2.11
C ALA A 23 7.44 -11.28 -2.54
N ASN A 24 7.84 -11.53 -3.79
CA ASN A 24 8.04 -12.83 -4.41
C ASN A 24 9.46 -13.39 -4.25
N ALA A 25 10.24 -12.88 -3.30
CA ALA A 25 11.57 -13.40 -3.00
C ALA A 25 11.57 -14.93 -2.83
N THR A 26 12.61 -15.58 -3.38
CA THR A 26 12.75 -17.04 -3.39
C THR A 26 13.34 -17.61 -2.09
N ASP A 27 13.64 -16.73 -1.13
CA ASP A 27 14.26 -17.07 0.14
C ASP A 27 13.98 -16.02 1.23
N VAL A 28 14.15 -16.44 2.48
CA VAL A 28 14.09 -15.60 3.69
C VAL A 28 15.50 -15.53 4.27
N ASP A 29 16.17 -14.40 4.04
CA ASP A 29 17.50 -14.10 4.59
C ASP A 29 17.42 -13.64 6.06
N ASP A 30 18.59 -13.46 6.69
CA ASP A 30 18.68 -13.07 8.10
C ASP A 30 18.10 -11.68 8.37
N ALA A 31 18.22 -10.75 7.42
CA ALA A 31 17.62 -9.42 7.54
C ALA A 31 16.09 -9.49 7.57
N THR A 32 15.48 -10.26 6.67
CA THR A 32 14.03 -10.50 6.62
C THR A 32 13.57 -11.24 7.88
N ARG A 33 14.34 -12.24 8.33
CA ARG A 33 14.07 -12.98 9.56
C ARG A 33 14.07 -12.05 10.78
N ASN A 34 15.08 -11.21 10.95
CA ASN A 34 15.15 -10.24 12.04
C ASN A 34 13.99 -9.26 11.99
N ARG A 35 13.65 -8.75 10.80
CA ARG A 35 12.49 -7.87 10.61
C ARG A 35 11.17 -8.54 11.01
N LEU A 36 11.00 -9.83 10.70
CA LEU A 36 9.85 -10.63 11.12
C LEU A 36 9.77 -10.77 12.63
N TYR A 37 10.90 -11.05 13.29
CA TYR A 37 10.96 -11.11 14.76
C TYR A 37 10.55 -9.77 15.37
N ASP A 38 11.16 -8.66 14.95
CA ASP A 38 10.84 -7.33 15.46
C ASP A 38 9.37 -6.98 15.25
N LEU A 39 8.85 -7.25 14.04
CA LEU A 39 7.45 -7.04 13.72
C LEU A 39 6.57 -7.82 14.69
N ARG A 40 6.78 -9.13 14.85
CA ARG A 40 5.98 -10.00 15.71
C ARG A 40 6.05 -9.64 17.19
N THR A 41 7.24 -9.37 17.71
CA THR A 41 7.44 -9.26 19.18
C THR A 41 7.27 -7.84 19.70
N THR A 42 7.54 -6.82 18.89
CA THR A 42 7.56 -5.42 19.36
C THR A 42 6.51 -4.52 18.72
N GLN A 43 6.12 -4.76 17.46
CA GLN A 43 5.30 -3.81 16.70
C GLN A 43 3.85 -4.27 16.49
N LEU A 44 3.66 -5.58 16.35
CA LEU A 44 2.39 -6.20 16.00
C LEU A 44 1.39 -6.12 17.15
N ALA A 45 0.21 -5.55 16.87
CA ALA A 45 -0.94 -5.58 17.75
C ALA A 45 -1.76 -6.87 17.54
N THR A 46 -2.07 -7.18 16.28
CA THR A 46 -2.91 -8.32 15.91
C THR A 46 -2.73 -8.68 14.44
N GLN A 47 -2.98 -9.94 14.11
CA GLN A 47 -3.05 -10.49 12.75
C GLN A 47 -4.45 -10.97 12.39
N VAL A 48 -5.43 -10.64 13.25
CA VAL A 48 -6.83 -10.96 13.03
C VAL A 48 -7.45 -9.76 12.34
N ASP A 49 -7.95 -9.95 11.13
CA ASP A 49 -8.47 -8.89 10.25
C ASP A 49 -9.49 -8.00 10.97
N LEU A 50 -10.48 -8.61 11.62
CA LEU A 50 -11.53 -7.89 12.34
C LEU A 50 -10.96 -7.04 13.48
N ASP A 51 -10.04 -7.60 14.28
CA ASP A 51 -9.42 -6.91 15.41
C ASP A 51 -8.52 -5.76 14.94
N ALA A 52 -7.80 -5.94 13.83
CA ALA A 52 -6.95 -4.91 13.26
C ALA A 52 -7.79 -3.71 12.78
N LEU A 53 -8.90 -3.96 12.09
CA LEU A 53 -9.81 -2.91 11.59
C LEU A 53 -10.56 -2.20 12.72
N GLN A 54 -11.04 -2.95 13.72
CA GLN A 54 -11.68 -2.39 14.89
C GLN A 54 -10.69 -1.59 15.74
N GLY A 55 -9.50 -2.14 15.97
CA GLY A 55 -8.41 -1.46 16.67
C GLY A 55 -7.96 -0.19 15.97
N LEU A 56 -7.95 -0.16 14.63
CA LEU A 56 -7.68 1.07 13.88
C LEU A 56 -8.78 2.11 14.10
N SER A 57 -10.04 1.68 14.05
CA SER A 57 -11.20 2.56 14.25
C SER A 57 -11.25 3.15 15.67
N ASN A 58 -10.81 2.38 16.67
CA ASN A 58 -10.76 2.78 18.08
C ASN A 58 -9.50 3.58 18.46
N GLY A 59 -8.45 3.55 17.63
CA GLY A 59 -7.15 4.18 17.91
C GLY A 59 -6.15 3.30 18.66
N ASP A 60 -6.48 2.04 18.95
CA ASP A 60 -5.59 1.04 19.58
C ASP A 60 -4.48 0.56 18.62
N VAL A 61 -4.77 0.61 17.32
CA VAL A 61 -3.84 0.34 16.22
C VAL A 61 -3.59 1.64 15.46
N TRP A 62 -2.33 1.93 15.16
CA TRP A 62 -1.96 3.19 14.48
C TRP A 62 -1.94 3.06 12.97
N ILE A 63 -1.54 1.89 12.47
CA ILE A 63 -1.38 1.60 11.04
C ILE A 63 -1.83 0.17 10.82
N ILE A 64 -2.57 -0.06 9.75
CA ILE A 64 -2.84 -1.41 9.23
C ILE A 64 -2.17 -1.58 7.86
N ALA A 65 -1.61 -2.76 7.63
CA ALA A 65 -1.27 -3.22 6.29
C ALA A 65 -2.30 -4.29 5.88
N GLY A 66 -2.95 -4.10 4.74
CA GLY A 66 -4.11 -4.91 4.36
C GLY A 66 -4.53 -4.79 2.91
N ASN A 67 -5.54 -5.58 2.53
CA ASN A 67 -6.19 -5.48 1.22
C ASN A 67 -6.86 -4.10 1.02
N SER A 68 -7.00 -3.66 -0.22
CA SER A 68 -7.59 -2.35 -0.49
C SER A 68 -9.08 -2.31 -0.13
N ASP A 69 -9.79 -3.43 -0.30
CA ASP A 69 -11.23 -3.50 -0.07
C ASP A 69 -11.62 -3.17 1.37
N ASP A 70 -10.96 -3.74 2.36
CA ASP A 70 -11.33 -3.55 3.76
C ASP A 70 -10.76 -2.25 4.32
N VAL A 71 -9.53 -1.89 3.92
CA VAL A 71 -8.90 -0.63 4.32
C VAL A 71 -9.67 0.58 3.78
N LEU A 72 -10.04 0.60 2.49
CA LEU A 72 -10.80 1.70 1.89
C LEU A 72 -12.24 1.77 2.43
N LYS A 73 -12.86 0.64 2.76
CA LYS A 73 -14.20 0.65 3.41
C LYS A 73 -14.12 1.22 4.83
N THR A 74 -13.08 0.90 5.56
CA THR A 74 -12.88 1.37 6.94
C THR A 74 -12.54 2.86 6.95
N ALA A 75 -11.60 3.29 6.10
CA ALA A 75 -11.22 4.69 5.98
C ALA A 75 -12.39 5.59 5.52
N ALA A 76 -13.31 5.08 4.68
CA ALA A 76 -14.45 5.86 4.21
C ALA A 76 -15.41 6.28 5.34
N LYS A 77 -15.36 5.58 6.48
CA LYS A 77 -16.22 5.83 7.64
C LYS A 77 -15.62 6.82 8.64
N SER A 78 -14.35 7.23 8.46
CA SER A 78 -13.64 8.06 9.43
C SER A 78 -12.69 9.05 8.76
N SER A 79 -12.89 10.34 9.01
CA SER A 79 -12.00 11.40 8.53
C SER A 79 -10.61 11.39 9.18
N ASN A 80 -10.43 10.63 10.27
CA ASN A 80 -9.16 10.50 10.98
C ASN A 80 -8.24 9.43 10.36
N ILE A 81 -8.78 8.58 9.48
CA ILE A 81 -8.03 7.49 8.86
C ILE A 81 -7.64 7.92 7.45
N GLY A 82 -6.33 7.98 7.19
CA GLY A 82 -5.78 8.16 5.85
C GLY A 82 -5.43 6.82 5.21
N VAL A 83 -5.44 6.78 3.87
CA VAL A 83 -4.99 5.63 3.08
C VAL A 83 -3.82 6.06 2.19
N VAL A 84 -2.83 5.19 2.06
CA VAL A 84 -1.64 5.41 1.24
C VAL A 84 -1.25 4.12 0.54
N VAL A 85 -0.81 4.23 -0.72
CA VAL A 85 -0.05 3.17 -1.39
C VAL A 85 1.43 3.54 -1.29
N PRO A 86 2.31 2.67 -0.77
CA PRO A 86 3.72 2.99 -0.60
C PRO A 86 4.37 3.39 -1.94
N SER A 87 5.18 4.44 -1.93
CA SER A 87 5.86 4.92 -3.14
C SER A 87 6.80 3.89 -3.75
N SER A 88 7.37 3.00 -2.92
CA SER A 88 8.17 1.85 -3.34
C SER A 88 7.37 0.75 -4.06
N GLY A 89 6.05 0.95 -4.24
CA GLY A 89 5.11 0.00 -4.82
C GLY A 89 4.40 -0.84 -3.76
N THR A 90 3.43 -1.64 -4.19
CA THR A 90 2.65 -2.54 -3.34
C THR A 90 2.49 -3.92 -3.98
N THR A 91 1.83 -4.83 -3.28
CA THR A 91 1.40 -6.10 -3.86
C THR A 91 0.08 -5.97 -4.57
N LEU A 92 0.01 -6.49 -5.78
CA LEU A 92 -1.19 -6.64 -6.59
C LEU A 92 -1.73 -8.06 -6.42
N TYR A 93 -3.04 -8.20 -6.50
CA TYR A 93 -3.74 -9.47 -6.56
C TYR A 93 -4.91 -9.35 -7.53
N ALA A 94 -5.39 -10.49 -8.02
CA ALA A 94 -6.54 -10.56 -8.89
C ALA A 94 -7.39 -11.76 -8.51
N ASP A 95 -8.69 -11.54 -8.44
CA ASP A 95 -9.66 -12.63 -8.38
C ASP A 95 -10.06 -12.97 -9.82
N ALA A 96 -9.76 -14.20 -10.23
CA ALA A 96 -10.05 -14.68 -11.57
C ALA A 96 -11.16 -15.74 -11.53
N TRP A 97 -12.14 -15.60 -12.42
CA TRP A 97 -13.06 -16.68 -12.74
C TRP A 97 -12.29 -17.84 -13.39
N CYS A 98 -12.53 -19.06 -12.95
CA CYS A 98 -11.90 -20.26 -13.51
C CYS A 98 -12.92 -21.39 -13.68
N VAL A 99 -12.65 -22.27 -14.65
CA VAL A 99 -13.38 -23.53 -14.81
C VAL A 99 -12.54 -24.62 -14.13
N PRO A 100 -13.03 -25.25 -13.05
CA PRO A 100 -12.29 -26.33 -12.41
C PRO A 100 -12.08 -27.50 -13.38
N ALA A 101 -10.89 -28.09 -13.40
CA ALA A 101 -10.59 -29.22 -14.29
C ALA A 101 -11.58 -30.39 -14.12
N ALA A 102 -11.96 -30.68 -12.86
CA ALA A 102 -12.94 -31.72 -12.53
C ALA A 102 -14.37 -31.44 -13.05
N ALA A 103 -14.66 -30.24 -13.58
CA ALA A 103 -15.93 -29.96 -14.23
C ALA A 103 -16.08 -30.73 -15.56
N LEU A 104 -14.97 -31.11 -16.20
CA LEU A 104 -14.96 -31.94 -17.41
C LEU A 104 -15.45 -33.36 -17.12
N ASP A 105 -15.21 -33.87 -15.92
CA ASP A 105 -15.55 -35.24 -15.52
C ASP A 105 -17.01 -35.38 -15.04
N LYS A 106 -17.76 -34.27 -14.96
CA LYS A 106 -19.17 -34.32 -14.54
C LYS A 106 -20.03 -34.93 -15.64
N PRO A 107 -21.07 -35.73 -15.30
CA PRO A 107 -22.09 -36.13 -16.24
C PRO A 107 -22.74 -34.88 -16.86
N GLY A 108 -22.61 -34.72 -18.18
CA GLY A 108 -23.06 -33.52 -18.92
C GLY A 108 -21.97 -32.46 -19.16
N GLY A 109 -20.75 -32.67 -18.66
CA GLY A 109 -19.59 -31.80 -18.91
C GLY A 109 -19.68 -30.40 -18.28
N VAL A 110 -18.90 -29.48 -18.84
CA VAL A 110 -18.92 -28.06 -18.46
C VAL A 110 -20.24 -27.44 -18.91
N SER A 111 -20.85 -26.63 -18.04
CA SER A 111 -22.10 -25.94 -18.37
C SER A 111 -21.92 -25.02 -19.59
N PRO A 112 -22.81 -25.05 -20.59
CA PRO A 112 -22.74 -24.16 -21.75
C PRO A 112 -22.98 -22.67 -21.40
N LEU A 113 -23.43 -22.38 -20.17
CA LEU A 113 -23.57 -21.01 -19.68
C LEU A 113 -22.25 -20.39 -19.21
N VAL A 114 -21.18 -21.18 -19.09
CA VAL A 114 -19.87 -20.70 -18.64
C VAL A 114 -19.34 -19.63 -19.60
N ASP A 115 -19.37 -19.90 -20.90
CA ASP A 115 -18.90 -18.93 -21.91
C ASP A 115 -19.75 -17.66 -21.89
N GLN A 116 -21.08 -17.81 -21.79
CA GLN A 116 -22.00 -16.67 -21.68
C GLN A 116 -21.73 -15.83 -20.42
N TRP A 117 -21.33 -16.45 -19.31
CA TRP A 117 -20.96 -15.77 -18.08
C TRP A 117 -19.65 -14.99 -18.24
N PHE A 118 -18.63 -15.59 -18.86
CA PHE A 118 -17.37 -14.89 -19.15
C PHE A 118 -17.59 -13.71 -20.10
N ASP A 119 -18.35 -13.91 -21.17
CA ASP A 119 -18.72 -12.83 -22.09
C ASP A 119 -19.45 -11.73 -21.35
N PHE A 120 -20.47 -12.07 -20.56
CA PHE A 120 -21.24 -11.10 -19.79
C PHE A 120 -20.39 -10.28 -18.82
N THR A 121 -19.51 -10.92 -18.05
CA THR A 121 -18.69 -10.25 -17.02
C THR A 121 -17.57 -9.38 -17.60
N THR A 122 -17.19 -9.62 -18.87
CA THR A 122 -16.15 -8.85 -19.57
C THR A 122 -16.71 -7.78 -20.52
N GLN A 123 -18.03 -7.61 -20.60
CA GLN A 123 -18.65 -6.57 -21.43
C GLN A 123 -18.19 -5.16 -21.00
N PRO A 124 -17.93 -4.25 -21.97
CA PRO A 124 -17.56 -2.86 -21.66
C PRO A 124 -18.55 -2.17 -20.70
N ALA A 125 -19.84 -2.44 -20.87
CA ALA A 125 -20.92 -1.91 -20.03
C ALA A 125 -20.87 -2.34 -18.54
N ARG A 126 -20.05 -3.34 -18.20
CA ARG A 126 -19.82 -3.81 -16.82
C ARG A 126 -18.56 -3.24 -16.18
N THR A 127 -17.75 -2.50 -16.93
CA THR A 127 -16.58 -1.82 -16.38
C THR A 127 -17.02 -0.71 -15.43
N ASN A 128 -16.60 -0.79 -14.17
CA ASN A 128 -16.83 0.26 -13.19
C ASN A 128 -15.51 0.71 -12.56
N LEU A 129 -14.94 1.80 -13.07
CA LEU A 129 -13.73 2.40 -12.51
C LEU A 129 -14.01 3.37 -11.36
N ARG A 130 -15.28 3.72 -11.09
CA ARG A 130 -15.65 4.67 -10.01
C ARG A 130 -15.36 4.14 -8.61
N VAL A 131 -15.22 2.82 -8.48
CA VAL A 131 -14.87 2.16 -7.23
C VAL A 131 -13.35 2.08 -7.03
N GLY A 132 -12.55 2.39 -8.05
CA GLY A 132 -11.09 2.36 -8.04
C GLY A 132 -10.53 1.04 -7.51
N LEU A 133 -9.61 1.13 -6.54
CA LEU A 133 -9.03 -0.04 -5.87
C LEU A 133 -10.03 -0.83 -5.01
N ARG A 134 -11.27 -0.34 -4.81
CA ARG A 134 -12.34 -1.10 -4.17
C ARG A 134 -13.05 -1.94 -5.23
N GLY A 135 -13.04 -3.26 -5.10
CA GLY A 135 -13.67 -4.19 -6.05
C GLY A 135 -12.85 -4.50 -7.30
N GLY A 136 -11.64 -3.95 -7.42
CA GLY A 136 -10.68 -4.29 -8.48
C GLY A 136 -10.94 -3.61 -9.83
N VAL A 137 -10.05 -3.89 -10.77
CA VAL A 137 -10.07 -3.34 -12.14
C VAL A 137 -10.56 -4.40 -13.11
N SER A 138 -11.48 -4.04 -14.01
CA SER A 138 -11.96 -4.95 -15.05
C SER A 138 -10.84 -5.32 -16.03
N THR A 139 -10.79 -6.58 -16.45
CA THR A 139 -9.89 -7.07 -17.50
C THR A 139 -10.15 -6.42 -18.86
N TYR A 140 -11.31 -5.80 -19.07
CA TYR A 140 -11.57 -5.05 -20.30
C TYR A 140 -10.67 -3.80 -20.43
N VAL A 141 -10.34 -3.16 -19.31
CA VAL A 141 -9.51 -1.95 -19.24
C VAL A 141 -8.09 -2.22 -18.74
N PHE A 142 -7.77 -3.43 -18.29
CA PHE A 142 -6.43 -3.81 -17.85
C PHE A 142 -5.84 -4.84 -18.82
N ASP A 143 -4.73 -4.50 -19.48
CA ASP A 143 -4.08 -5.35 -20.49
C ASP A 143 -2.98 -6.26 -19.92
N GLY A 144 -2.76 -6.23 -18.60
CA GLY A 144 -1.70 -6.96 -17.92
C GLY A 144 -0.49 -6.09 -17.57
N ASP A 145 -0.31 -4.95 -18.25
CA ASP A 145 0.78 -4.00 -18.01
C ASP A 145 0.24 -2.66 -17.49
N ARG A 146 -0.83 -2.16 -18.11
CA ARG A 146 -1.41 -0.84 -17.84
C ARG A 146 -2.93 -0.85 -17.85
N ILE A 147 -3.50 0.21 -17.28
CA ILE A 147 -4.94 0.49 -17.33
C ILE A 147 -5.21 1.45 -18.50
N ASP A 148 -6.01 1.01 -19.46
CA ASP A 148 -6.51 1.83 -20.56
C ASP A 148 -7.77 2.58 -20.13
N TYR A 149 -7.56 3.80 -19.64
CA TYR A 149 -8.64 4.70 -19.22
C TYR A 149 -9.54 5.15 -20.38
N GLY A 150 -9.06 5.12 -21.62
CA GLY A 150 -9.81 5.56 -22.80
C GLY A 150 -10.92 4.57 -23.20
N LYS A 151 -10.69 3.26 -22.99
CA LYS A 151 -11.67 2.20 -23.28
C LYS A 151 -12.97 2.31 -22.50
N ALA A 152 -12.95 2.98 -21.34
CA ALA A 152 -14.14 3.17 -20.51
C ALA A 152 -15.01 4.38 -20.91
N ARG A 153 -14.69 5.11 -22.00
CA ARG A 153 -15.31 6.42 -22.31
C ARG A 153 -15.27 7.37 -21.10
N MET A 154 -14.12 7.39 -20.42
CA MET A 154 -13.83 8.27 -19.30
C MET A 154 -12.94 9.42 -19.81
N ASP A 155 -13.47 10.21 -20.73
CA ASP A 155 -12.93 11.48 -21.18
C ASP A 155 -13.30 12.58 -20.18
N GLY A 156 -12.66 12.57 -19.01
CA GLY A 156 -12.76 13.65 -18.01
C GLY A 156 -12.60 13.19 -16.55
N PRO A 157 -12.17 14.09 -15.64
CA PRO A 157 -11.72 13.71 -14.30
C PRO A 157 -12.91 13.35 -13.41
N THR A 158 -13.16 12.05 -13.27
CA THR A 158 -14.02 11.51 -12.20
C THR A 158 -13.29 10.35 -11.52
N GLY A 159 -12.19 10.71 -10.86
CA GLY A 159 -11.18 9.82 -10.27
C GLY A 159 -9.80 10.03 -10.92
N GLY A 160 -9.41 11.31 -11.09
CA GLY A 160 -8.33 11.74 -11.97
C GLY A 160 -7.03 10.96 -11.80
N PHE A 161 -6.28 10.86 -12.90
CA PHE A 161 -4.86 10.54 -12.88
C PHE A 161 -4.19 11.17 -11.66
N VAL A 162 -3.29 10.43 -11.01
CA VAL A 162 -2.26 11.07 -10.17
C VAL A 162 -1.23 11.72 -11.09
N ALA A 163 -1.69 12.59 -11.99
CA ALA A 163 -0.83 13.56 -12.62
C ALA A 163 -0.54 14.59 -11.55
N MET A 164 0.76 14.87 -11.34
CA MET A 164 1.20 16.09 -10.68
C MET A 164 0.31 17.22 -11.21
N SER A 165 -0.46 17.87 -10.34
CA SER A 165 -1.17 19.05 -10.77
C SER A 165 -0.10 20.03 -11.22
N ASP A 166 -0.02 20.31 -12.53
CA ASP A 166 0.61 21.48 -13.13
C ASP A 166 -0.15 22.74 -12.72
N ARG A 167 -0.41 22.90 -11.42
CA ARG A 167 -0.56 24.21 -10.83
C ARG A 167 0.85 24.66 -10.53
N GLU A 168 1.39 25.48 -11.44
CA GLU A 168 2.40 26.47 -11.09
C GLU A 168 2.09 26.96 -9.69
N THR A 169 2.93 26.56 -8.73
CA THR A 169 2.90 27.15 -7.42
C THR A 169 3.32 28.59 -7.69
N PRO A 170 2.47 29.61 -7.42
CA PRO A 170 2.95 30.97 -7.55
C PRO A 170 4.16 31.06 -6.61
N PRO A 171 5.28 31.65 -7.07
CA PRO A 171 6.46 31.72 -6.24
C PRO A 171 6.06 32.33 -4.90
N PRO A 172 6.54 31.76 -3.77
CA PRO A 172 6.19 32.28 -2.47
C PRO A 172 6.45 33.79 -2.48
N ARG A 173 5.43 34.58 -2.14
CA ARG A 173 5.58 36.03 -2.00
C ARG A 173 6.81 36.26 -1.14
N ALA A 174 7.85 36.81 -1.76
CA ALA A 174 9.09 37.11 -1.06
C ALA A 174 8.73 37.91 0.19
N PHE A 175 9.10 37.39 1.36
CA PHE A 175 9.06 38.17 2.58
C PHE A 175 9.93 39.39 2.32
N VAL A 176 9.31 40.57 2.33
CA VAL A 176 10.03 41.84 2.35
C VAL A 176 10.75 41.88 3.69
N GLU A 177 12.03 41.54 3.66
CA GLU A 177 12.93 41.67 4.78
C GLU A 177 13.06 43.16 5.12
N LYS A 178 12.38 43.59 6.18
CA LYS A 178 12.66 44.88 6.79
C LYS A 178 14.05 44.78 7.41
N LYS A 179 15.05 45.37 6.76
CA LYS A 179 16.33 45.71 7.37
C LYS A 179 16.09 46.55 8.61
N ASN A 180 16.29 45.94 9.78
CA ASN A 180 16.68 46.69 10.98
C ASN A 180 18.18 46.48 11.18
N GLY A 181 18.87 47.59 11.38
CA GLY A 181 20.32 47.68 11.36
C GLY A 181 21.00 47.09 12.60
N GLY A 182 22.26 46.70 12.36
CA GLY A 182 23.42 46.71 13.26
C GLY A 182 23.31 46.02 14.63
N VAL A 183 24.24 45.09 14.89
CA VAL A 183 25.15 45.07 16.05
C VAL A 183 26.00 43.78 16.02
N ASP A 184 27.33 44.00 16.00
CA ASP A 184 28.52 43.29 16.49
C ASP A 184 28.85 41.80 16.14
N ASP A 185 30.11 41.61 15.74
CA ASP A 185 30.70 40.56 14.88
C ASP A 185 31.25 39.28 15.57
N ASP A 186 30.99 38.99 16.85
CA ASP A 186 31.71 37.90 17.56
C ASP A 186 30.87 36.66 17.98
N ALA A 187 29.63 36.53 17.51
CA ALA A 187 28.72 35.42 17.86
C ALA A 187 28.36 34.46 16.70
N ASP A 188 28.92 34.67 15.50
CA ASP A 188 28.40 34.07 14.26
C ASP A 188 28.80 32.60 14.02
N GLY A 189 29.90 32.12 14.61
CA GLY A 189 30.36 30.75 14.38
C GLY A 189 29.49 29.66 15.01
N VAL A 190 29.00 29.91 16.23
CA VAL A 190 28.19 28.94 16.99
C VAL A 190 26.72 29.02 16.58
N VAL A 191 26.22 30.22 16.32
CA VAL A 191 24.85 30.47 15.86
C VAL A 191 24.66 29.98 14.43
N GLY A 192 25.64 30.17 13.54
CA GLY A 192 25.63 29.64 12.18
C GLY A 192 25.64 28.10 12.12
N ALA A 193 26.41 27.43 12.99
CA ALA A 193 26.42 25.97 13.09
C ALA A 193 25.10 25.41 13.65
N LEU A 194 24.48 26.11 14.61
CA LEU A 194 23.19 25.73 15.18
C LEU A 194 22.04 25.97 14.18
N LEU A 195 22.08 27.07 13.43
CA LEU A 195 21.14 27.39 12.34
C LEU A 195 21.28 26.41 11.16
N GLY A 196 22.50 25.98 10.81
CA GLY A 196 22.71 24.95 9.78
C GLY A 196 22.22 23.56 10.21
N ARG A 197 22.33 23.22 11.50
CA ARG A 197 21.73 21.99 12.05
C ARG A 197 20.21 22.06 12.13
N LEU A 198 19.67 23.23 12.48
CA LEU A 198 18.23 23.47 12.51
C LEU A 198 17.65 23.54 11.10
N SER A 199 18.36 24.09 10.11
CA SER A 199 17.92 24.11 8.72
C SER A 199 17.83 22.70 8.17
N GLY A 200 18.83 21.85 8.39
CA GLY A 200 18.77 20.43 7.98
C GLY A 200 17.61 19.66 8.62
N VAL A 201 17.33 19.89 9.91
CA VAL A 201 16.19 19.26 10.61
C VAL A 201 14.85 19.84 10.16
N VAL A 202 14.79 21.13 9.84
CA VAL A 202 13.58 21.79 9.30
C VAL A 202 13.32 21.32 7.88
N GLU A 203 14.34 21.19 7.06
CA GLU A 203 14.28 20.70 5.68
C GLU A 203 13.86 19.23 5.65
N GLU A 204 14.46 18.37 6.50
CA GLU A 204 14.05 16.97 6.67
C GLU A 204 12.61 16.84 7.24
N LYS A 205 12.19 17.75 8.12
CA LYS A 205 10.79 17.79 8.61
C LYS A 205 9.84 18.36 7.55
N MET A 206 10.28 19.29 6.72
CA MET A 206 9.50 19.86 5.63
C MET A 206 9.34 18.85 4.50
N ASP A 207 10.39 18.10 4.15
CA ASP A 207 10.32 16.99 3.22
C ASP A 207 9.41 15.89 3.76
N ARG A 208 9.57 15.46 5.01
CA ARG A 208 8.64 14.49 5.62
C ARG A 208 7.18 14.99 5.62
N ARG A 209 6.95 16.29 5.86
CA ARG A 209 5.61 16.90 5.78
C ARG A 209 5.11 17.06 4.36
N ARG A 210 6.00 17.27 3.40
CA ARG A 210 5.70 17.40 1.96
C ARG A 210 5.34 16.04 1.40
N THR A 211 6.16 15.01 1.62
CA THR A 211 5.85 13.62 1.29
C THR A 211 4.57 13.16 1.99
N ALA A 212 4.36 13.52 3.27
CA ALA A 212 3.11 13.21 3.95
C ALA A 212 1.89 13.96 3.37
N ARG A 213 2.06 15.21 2.90
CA ARG A 213 1.00 15.97 2.20
C ARG A 213 0.71 15.44 0.81
N GLU A 214 1.74 15.08 0.05
CA GLU A 214 1.63 14.45 -1.27
C GLU A 214 0.94 13.09 -1.16
N ASN A 215 1.33 12.27 -0.17
CA ASN A 215 0.67 11.01 0.17
C ASN A 215 -0.77 11.20 0.70
N LYS A 216 -1.06 12.32 1.38
CA LYS A 216 -2.42 12.65 1.86
C LYS A 216 -3.30 13.19 0.72
N ALA A 217 -2.71 13.91 -0.24
CA ALA A 217 -3.38 14.34 -1.46
C ALA A 217 -3.74 13.15 -2.36
N SER A 218 -2.84 12.17 -2.50
CA SER A 218 -3.19 10.88 -3.15
C SER A 218 -4.23 10.10 -2.34
N GLY A 219 -4.19 10.16 -1.01
CA GLY A 219 -5.15 9.47 -0.13
C GLY A 219 -6.61 9.84 -0.39
N ASN A 220 -6.92 11.12 -0.62
CA ASN A 220 -8.30 11.55 -0.92
C ASN A 220 -8.75 11.13 -2.32
N GLU A 221 -7.84 11.01 -3.28
CA GLU A 221 -8.13 10.53 -4.63
C GLU A 221 -8.31 9.00 -4.66
N LEU A 222 -7.50 8.24 -3.93
CA LEU A 222 -7.68 6.78 -3.74
C LEU A 222 -9.08 6.45 -3.19
N MET A 223 -9.59 7.29 -2.27
CA MET A 223 -10.93 7.15 -1.70
C MET A 223 -12.07 7.48 -2.68
N LYS A 224 -11.78 8.19 -3.77
CA LYS A 224 -12.73 8.56 -4.84
C LYS A 224 -12.59 7.71 -6.10
N GLY A 225 -11.85 6.61 -6.02
CA GLY A 225 -11.64 5.69 -7.12
C GLY A 225 -10.39 5.97 -7.95
N GLY A 226 -9.54 6.91 -7.54
CA GLY A 226 -8.24 7.16 -8.17
C GLY A 226 -7.30 5.96 -8.01
N MET A 227 -6.45 5.75 -9.00
CA MET A 227 -5.41 4.72 -9.01
C MET A 227 -4.09 5.28 -8.48
N PRO A 228 -3.11 4.44 -8.07
CA PRO A 228 -1.75 4.90 -7.79
C PRO A 228 -1.08 5.54 -9.02
N MET A 229 -0.03 6.34 -8.80
CA MET A 229 0.83 6.84 -9.88
C MET A 229 1.42 5.69 -10.71
N ASP A 230 1.62 5.90 -12.02
CA ASP A 230 2.19 4.89 -12.92
C ASP A 230 3.56 4.37 -12.45
N GLU A 231 4.39 5.22 -11.84
CA GLU A 231 5.65 4.76 -11.27
C GLU A 231 5.46 3.82 -10.06
N VAL A 232 4.45 4.08 -9.24
CA VAL A 232 4.10 3.22 -8.10
C VAL A 232 3.54 1.91 -8.62
N TRP A 233 2.75 1.95 -9.69
CA TRP A 233 2.28 0.77 -10.40
C TRP A 233 3.45 -0.07 -10.94
N ALA A 234 4.41 0.56 -11.63
CA ALA A 234 5.59 -0.11 -12.17
C ALA A 234 6.51 -0.74 -11.09
N ARG A 235 6.48 -0.22 -9.86
CA ARG A 235 7.18 -0.78 -8.70
C ARG A 235 6.35 -1.78 -7.90
N SER A 236 5.08 -1.96 -8.27
CA SER A 236 4.18 -2.93 -7.68
C SER A 236 4.31 -4.28 -8.39
N GLU A 237 3.96 -5.35 -7.71
CA GLU A 237 4.12 -6.71 -8.24
C GLU A 237 2.93 -7.59 -7.87
N PHE A 238 2.51 -8.46 -8.80
CA PHE A 238 1.53 -9.48 -8.49
C PHE A 238 2.11 -10.50 -7.50
N LEU A 239 1.34 -10.84 -6.47
CA LEU A 239 1.70 -11.94 -5.59
C LEU A 239 1.55 -13.25 -6.34
N VAL A 240 2.65 -13.99 -6.44
CA VAL A 240 2.68 -15.36 -6.96
C VAL A 240 2.84 -16.36 -5.81
N PRO A 241 2.54 -17.65 -6.04
CA PRO A 241 2.85 -18.69 -5.06
C PRO A 241 4.32 -18.62 -4.62
N LEU A 242 4.54 -18.74 -3.32
CA LEU A 242 5.88 -18.79 -2.76
C LEU A 242 6.69 -19.93 -3.39
N SER A 243 7.98 -19.67 -3.64
CA SER A 243 8.91 -20.76 -3.91
C SER A 243 8.93 -21.74 -2.74
N GLN A 244 9.20 -23.01 -3.03
CA GLN A 244 9.25 -24.06 -2.01
C GLN A 244 10.25 -23.71 -0.90
N ARG A 245 11.43 -23.20 -1.28
CA ARG A 245 12.47 -22.75 -0.34
C ARG A 245 11.98 -21.66 0.62
N ALA A 246 11.43 -20.58 0.09
CA ALA A 246 10.91 -19.48 0.91
C ALA A 246 9.77 -19.94 1.83
N LYS A 247 8.89 -20.83 1.33
CA LYS A 247 7.80 -21.41 2.10
C LYS A 247 8.33 -22.24 3.28
N ASP A 248 9.32 -23.10 3.04
CA ASP A 248 9.91 -23.94 4.09
C ASP A 248 10.61 -23.09 5.15
N GLN A 249 11.45 -22.14 4.74
CA GLN A 249 12.14 -21.22 5.65
C GLN A 249 11.16 -20.39 6.50
N TYR A 250 10.06 -19.92 5.91
CA TYR A 250 9.05 -19.17 6.64
C TYR A 250 8.27 -20.06 7.63
N ASN A 251 7.93 -21.29 7.21
CA ASN A 251 7.29 -22.26 8.10
C ASN A 251 8.17 -22.64 9.28
N ASP A 252 9.49 -22.76 9.08
CA ASP A 252 10.43 -23.00 10.17
C ASP A 252 10.43 -21.88 11.20
N ILE A 253 10.43 -20.62 10.75
CA ILE A 253 10.30 -19.46 11.64
C ILE A 253 9.00 -19.53 12.46
N ILE A 254 7.87 -19.86 11.82
CA ILE A 254 6.58 -20.01 12.52
C ILE A 254 6.62 -21.17 13.53
N ARG A 255 7.25 -22.29 13.19
CA ARG A 255 7.41 -23.43 14.12
C ARG A 255 8.26 -23.05 15.33
N ASP A 256 9.35 -22.32 15.12
CA ASP A 256 10.21 -21.82 16.19
C ASP A 256 9.44 -20.89 17.14
N TRP A 257 8.64 -20.01 16.56
CA TRP A 257 7.74 -19.14 17.31
C TRP A 257 6.73 -19.90 18.16
N MET A 258 6.08 -20.93 17.60
CA MET A 258 5.13 -21.76 18.35
C MET A 258 5.78 -22.55 19.48
N ARG A 259 7.00 -23.05 19.27
CA ARG A 259 7.77 -23.73 20.33
C ARG A 259 8.12 -22.79 21.47
N ASN A 260 8.61 -21.59 21.16
CA ASN A 260 9.05 -20.63 22.18
C ASN A 260 7.87 -20.06 22.98
N SER A 261 6.71 -19.86 22.36
CA SER A 261 5.50 -19.41 23.08
C SER A 261 5.02 -20.47 24.07
N ARG A 262 5.06 -21.76 23.72
CA ARG A 262 4.66 -22.85 24.63
C ARG A 262 5.56 -23.02 25.86
N VAL A 263 6.83 -22.64 25.76
CA VAL A 263 7.78 -22.69 26.88
C VAL A 263 7.59 -21.52 27.86
N GLN A 264 7.00 -20.41 27.41
CA GLN A 264 6.71 -19.26 28.28
C GLN A 264 5.42 -19.44 29.10
N ASP A 265 4.51 -20.31 28.65
CA ASP A 265 3.23 -20.60 29.32
C ASP A 265 3.28 -21.82 30.27
N SER A 266 4.43 -22.49 30.38
CA SER A 266 4.69 -23.66 31.25
C SER A 266 5.60 -23.32 32.42
#